data_AF-A0A4R5AU74-F1
#
_entry.id   AF-A0A4R5AU74-F1
#
_cell.length_a   1.000
_cell.length_b   1.000
_cell.length_c   1.000
_cell.angle_alpha   90.00
_cell.angle_beta   90.00
_cell.angle_gamma   90.00
#
_symmetry.space_group_name_H-M   'P 1'
#
loop_
_entity.id
_entity.type
_entity.pdbx_description
1 polymer ?
#
loop_
_entity_poly.entity_id
_entity_poly.type
_entity_poly.pdbx_seq_one_letter_code
_entity_poly.pdbx_strand_id
1 'polypeptide(L)'
;MNVIFIIIGMNVSILFLFDKSKLDNKEWFFKLLILNVILFLIASISVLIGFGKNTAINSLFVPMIAQLVYYVLSKLFYLIYKRNSVDTYWTMDKSLFIDGWFNSMFWLISILLFLFVL
;
A
#
# COMPACT_ATOMS: atom_id res chain seq x y z
N MET A 1 14.89 16.19 -2.61
CA MET A 1 15.20 14.82 -3.10
C MET A 1 14.49 13.74 -2.31
N ASN A 2 14.58 13.71 -0.97
CA ASN A 2 13.96 12.64 -0.16
C ASN A 2 12.43 12.56 -0.23
N VAL A 3 11.74 13.70 -0.33
CA VAL A 3 10.27 13.77 -0.38
C VAL A 3 9.70 13.06 -1.62
N ILE A 4 10.43 13.08 -2.74
CA ILE A 4 9.98 12.42 -3.99
C ILE A 4 9.92 10.90 -3.79
N PHE A 5 10.95 10.30 -3.17
CA PHE A 5 10.95 8.87 -2.88
C PHE A 5 9.90 8.46 -1.86
N ILE A 6 9.57 9.32 -0.91
CA ILE A 6 8.48 9.09 0.05
C ILE A 6 7.13 9.10 -0.69
N ILE A 7 6.87 10.10 -1.54
CA ILE A 7 5.63 10.17 -2.33
C ILE A 7 5.51 8.96 -3.26
N ILE A 8 6.59 8.56 -3.92
CA ILE A 8 6.63 7.35 -4.76
C ILE A 8 6.35 6.10 -3.91
N GLY A 9 6.95 6.02 -2.72
CA GLY A 9 6.73 4.93 -1.77
C GLY A 9 5.27 4.84 -1.30
N MET A 10 4.55 5.96 -1.25
CA MET A 10 3.13 6.02 -0.87
C MET A 10 2.16 5.58 -1.97
N ASN A 11 2.63 5.11 -3.13
CA ASN A 11 1.76 4.83 -4.28
C ASN A 11 0.57 3.90 -3.96
N VAL A 12 0.77 2.82 -3.20
CA VAL A 12 -0.28 1.86 -2.83
C VAL A 12 -1.27 2.50 -1.87
N SER A 13 -0.79 3.25 -0.89
CA SER A 13 -1.63 3.95 0.08
C SER A 13 -2.45 5.05 -0.58
N ILE A 14 -1.88 5.77 -1.55
CA ILE A 14 -2.59 6.78 -2.36
C ILE A 14 -3.64 6.10 -3.25
N LEU A 15 -3.28 5.01 -3.93
CA LEU A 15 -4.23 4.24 -4.73
C LEU A 15 -5.37 3.71 -3.88
N PHE A 16 -5.08 3.18 -2.70
CA PHE A 16 -6.10 2.74 -1.75
C PHE A 16 -7.04 3.87 -1.34
N LEU A 17 -6.50 5.06 -1.09
CA LEU A 17 -7.26 6.23 -0.68
C LEU A 17 -8.29 6.65 -1.74
N PHE A 18 -7.85 6.74 -2.99
CA PHE A 18 -8.62 7.38 -4.06
C PHE A 18 -9.31 6.42 -5.02
N ASP A 19 -8.70 5.27 -5.31
CA ASP A 19 -9.16 4.36 -6.35
C ASP A 19 -8.79 2.91 -6.02
N LYS A 20 -9.35 2.42 -4.92
CA LYS A 20 -9.21 1.04 -4.46
C LYS A 20 -9.61 0.01 -5.52
N SER A 21 -10.51 0.36 -6.44
CA SER A 21 -10.94 -0.53 -7.52
C SER A 21 -9.77 -1.06 -8.37
N LYS A 22 -8.69 -0.26 -8.49
CA LYS A 22 -7.45 -0.67 -9.16
C LYS A 22 -6.66 -1.73 -8.38
N LEU A 23 -6.75 -1.73 -7.06
CA LEU A 23 -6.14 -2.77 -6.22
C LEU A 23 -6.93 -4.08 -6.25
N ASP A 24 -8.24 -4.01 -6.49
CA ASP A 24 -9.10 -5.19 -6.67
C ASP A 24 -9.05 -5.76 -8.09
N ASN A 25 -8.73 -4.93 -9.08
CA ASN A 25 -8.57 -5.36 -10.46
C ASN A 25 -7.25 -6.14 -10.64
N LYS A 26 -7.36 -7.40 -11.08
CA LYS A 26 -6.21 -8.30 -11.26
C LYS A 26 -5.12 -7.73 -12.16
N GLU A 27 -5.48 -7.11 -13.29
CA GLU A 27 -4.52 -6.57 -14.25
C GLU A 27 -3.75 -5.38 -13.65
N TRP A 28 -4.48 -4.45 -13.03
CA TRP A 28 -3.87 -3.30 -12.35
C TRP A 28 -3.02 -3.72 -11.15
N PHE A 29 -3.48 -4.69 -10.37
CA PHE A 29 -2.71 -5.26 -9.26
C PHE A 29 -1.37 -5.83 -9.73
N PHE A 30 -1.34 -6.59 -10.84
CA PHE A 30 -0.09 -7.10 -11.40
C PHE A 30 0.81 -6.00 -11.95
N LYS A 31 0.27 -5.00 -12.64
CA LYS A 31 1.05 -3.82 -13.09
C LYS A 31 1.69 -3.08 -11.92
N LEU A 32 0.93 -2.89 -10.84
CA LEU A 32 1.42 -2.25 -9.61
C LEU A 32 2.47 -3.11 -8.91
N LEU A 33 2.31 -4.43 -8.91
CA LEU A 33 3.29 -5.36 -8.34
C LEU A 33 4.63 -5.25 -9.08
N ILE A 34 4.61 -5.23 -10.42
CA ILE A 34 5.82 -5.05 -11.23
C ILE A 34 6.51 -3.73 -10.88
N LEU A 35 5.75 -2.63 -10.80
CA LEU A 35 6.28 -1.33 -10.39
C LEU A 35 6.93 -1.39 -9.01
N ASN A 36 6.25 -1.99 -8.03
CA ASN A 36 6.73 -2.08 -6.65
C ASN A 36 7.96 -2.99 -6.51
N VAL A 37 8.06 -4.05 -7.31
CA VAL A 37 9.27 -4.89 -7.40
C VAL A 37 10.43 -4.10 -7.98
N ILE A 38 10.21 -3.29 -9.03
CA ILE A 38 11.26 -2.43 -9.59
C ILE A 38 11.74 -1.42 -8.53
N LEU A 39 10.81 -0.77 -7.80
CA LEU A 39 11.17 0.16 -6.73
C LEU A 39 11.97 -0.53 -5.62
N PHE A 40 11.57 -1.75 -5.23
CA PHE A 40 12.29 -2.57 -4.25
C PHE A 40 13.73 -2.89 -4.71
N LEU A 41 13.91 -3.24 -5.99
CA LEU A 41 15.23 -3.53 -6.55
C LEU A 41 16.12 -2.29 -6.60
N ILE A 42 15.56 -1.15 -7.02
CA ILE A 42 16.27 0.14 -7.01
C ILE A 42 16.72 0.45 -5.58
N ALA A 43 15.82 0.33 -4.61
CA ALA A 43 16.13 0.56 -3.20
C ALA A 43 17.25 -0.36 -2.70
N SER A 44 17.16 -1.66 -3.01
CA SER A 44 18.16 -2.66 -2.62
C SER A 44 19.54 -2.34 -3.20
N ILE A 45 19.61 -2.00 -4.49
CA ILE A 45 20.87 -1.65 -5.16
C ILE A 45 21.45 -0.36 -4.56
N SER A 46 20.62 0.65 -4.30
CA SER A 46 21.08 1.91 -3.68
C SER A 46 21.63 1.70 -2.27
N VAL A 47 21.03 0.82 -1.46
CA VAL A 47 21.55 0.43 -0.15
C VAL A 47 22.90 -0.29 -0.29
N LEU A 48 23.03 -1.24 -1.22
CA LEU A 48 24.26 -2.02 -1.42
C LEU A 48 25.46 -1.18 -1.88
N ILE A 49 25.21 -0.16 -2.71
CA ILE A 49 26.26 0.73 -3.22
C ILE A 49 26.63 1.82 -2.19
N GLY A 50 25.91 1.90 -1.05
CA GLY A 50 26.07 2.96 -0.05
C GLY A 50 25.59 4.33 -0.55
N PHE A 51 24.82 4.35 -1.64
CA PHE A 51 24.36 5.57 -2.29
C PHE A 51 23.01 5.99 -1.70
N GLY A 52 23.01 6.45 -0.44
CA GLY A 52 21.95 7.31 0.10
C GLY A 52 21.65 7.21 1.59
N LYS A 53 20.97 8.25 2.09
CA LYS A 53 20.45 8.32 3.47
C LYS A 53 19.29 7.33 3.63
N ASN A 54 19.40 6.47 4.64
CA ASN A 54 18.51 5.34 4.93
C ASN A 54 17.02 5.63 4.70
N THR A 55 16.49 6.76 5.16
CA THR A 55 15.03 6.95 5.25
C THR A 55 14.31 7.07 3.90
N ALA A 56 14.90 7.79 2.95
CA ALA A 56 14.29 7.99 1.63
C ALA A 56 14.38 6.75 0.72
N ILE A 57 15.45 5.96 0.87
CA ILE A 57 15.57 4.69 0.15
C ILE A 57 14.69 3.65 0.80
N ASN A 58 14.62 3.64 2.13
CA ASN A 58 13.79 2.69 2.85
C ASN A 58 12.30 2.87 2.52
N SER A 59 11.84 4.10 2.21
CA SER A 59 10.45 4.36 1.83
C SER A 59 10.02 3.65 0.54
N LEU A 60 10.97 3.23 -0.30
CA LEU A 60 10.70 2.47 -1.52
C LEU A 60 10.45 0.97 -1.27
N PHE A 61 10.75 0.46 -0.06
CA PHE A 61 10.35 -0.90 0.35
C PHE A 61 8.88 -0.96 0.79
N VAL A 62 8.37 0.13 1.35
CA VAL A 62 6.99 0.25 1.87
C VAL A 62 5.90 -0.15 0.87
N PRO A 63 5.89 0.29 -0.40
CA PRO A 63 4.77 0.00 -1.29
C PRO A 63 4.60 -1.50 -1.57
N MET A 64 5.69 -2.25 -1.65
CA MET A 64 5.64 -3.70 -1.83
C MET A 64 5.01 -4.40 -0.61
N ILE A 65 5.37 -3.97 0.61
CA ILE A 65 4.79 -4.50 1.84
C ILE A 65 3.32 -4.09 1.95
N ALA A 66 2.99 -2.83 1.66
CA ALA A 66 1.61 -2.33 1.68
C ALA A 66 0.71 -3.10 0.71
N GLN A 67 1.19 -3.41 -0.50
CA GLN A 67 0.43 -4.22 -1.47
C GLN A 67 0.20 -5.66 -0.97
N LEU A 68 1.20 -6.26 -0.30
CA LEU A 68 1.07 -7.58 0.30
C LEU A 68 0.05 -7.57 1.46
N VAL A 69 0.11 -6.56 2.32
CA VAL A 69 -0.87 -6.35 3.40
C VAL A 69 -2.28 -6.19 2.83
N TYR A 70 -2.45 -5.38 1.76
CA TYR A 70 -3.73 -5.23 1.08
C TYR A 70 -4.28 -6.58 0.61
N TYR A 71 -3.44 -7.38 -0.06
CA TYR A 71 -3.83 -8.68 -0.56
C TYR A 71 -4.29 -9.62 0.57
N VAL A 72 -3.53 -9.68 1.67
CA VAL A 72 -3.86 -10.53 2.82
C VAL A 72 -5.17 -10.07 3.47
N LEU A 73 -5.32 -8.78 3.75
CA LEU A 73 -6.54 -8.23 4.34
C LEU A 73 -7.75 -8.45 3.43
N SER A 74 -7.61 -8.24 2.12
CA SER A 74 -8.69 -8.42 1.15
C SER A 74 -9.14 -9.89 1.11
N LYS A 75 -8.19 -10.84 1.11
CA LYS A 75 -8.51 -12.26 1.23
C LYS A 75 -9.21 -12.61 2.54
N LEU A 76 -8.72 -12.10 3.67
CA LEU A 76 -9.33 -12.35 4.98
C LEU A 76 -10.76 -11.79 5.03
N PHE A 77 -10.96 -10.59 4.50
CA PHE A 77 -12.28 -9.96 4.41
C PHE A 77 -13.25 -10.82 3.58
N TYR A 78 -12.81 -11.28 2.41
CA TYR A 78 -13.63 -12.16 1.56
C TYR A 78 -13.95 -13.50 2.23
N LEU A 79 -13.01 -14.07 2.99
CA LEU A 79 -13.25 -15.33 3.71
C LEU A 79 -14.33 -15.19 4.78
N ILE A 80 -14.34 -14.07 5.51
CA ILE A 80 -15.27 -13.79 6.60
C ILE A 80 -16.65 -13.36 6.07
N TYR A 81 -16.68 -12.41 5.13
CA TYR A 81 -17.91 -11.75 4.70
C TYR A 81 -18.44 -12.23 3.35
N LYS A 82 -17.72 -13.12 2.64
CA LYS A 82 -18.09 -13.66 1.31
C LYS A 82 -18.37 -12.60 0.24
N ARG A 83 -17.87 -11.37 0.44
CA ARG A 83 -17.91 -10.25 -0.50
C ARG A 83 -16.61 -9.45 -0.41
N ASN A 84 -16.30 -8.68 -1.44
CA ASN A 84 -15.20 -7.71 -1.39
C ASN A 84 -15.66 -6.45 -0.66
N SER A 85 -14.73 -5.74 -0.03
CA SER A 85 -15.03 -4.40 0.50
C SER A 85 -15.10 -3.44 -0.70
N VAL A 86 -16.19 -2.70 -0.81
CA VAL A 86 -16.46 -1.87 -2.00
C VAL A 86 -16.06 -0.42 -1.73
N ASP A 87 -16.28 0.03 -0.51
CA ASP A 87 -16.11 1.44 -0.18
C ASP A 87 -14.64 1.81 0.06
N THR A 88 -14.30 3.02 -0.41
CA THR A 88 -13.09 3.75 -0.01
C THR A 88 -13.35 4.51 1.28
N TYR A 89 -12.31 5.10 1.88
CA TYR A 89 -12.48 5.96 3.06
C TYR A 89 -13.41 7.16 2.78
N TRP A 90 -13.45 7.66 1.54
CA TRP A 90 -14.27 8.82 1.14
C TRP A 90 -15.73 8.47 0.82
N THR A 91 -15.97 7.26 0.32
CA THR A 91 -17.30 6.83 -0.15
C THR A 91 -18.06 6.01 0.87
N MET A 92 -17.47 5.78 2.05
CA MET A 92 -18.06 4.96 3.09
C MET A 92 -19.30 5.62 3.69
N ASP A 93 -20.44 4.98 3.53
CA ASP A 93 -21.66 5.35 4.24
C ASP A 93 -21.53 4.94 5.71
N LYS A 94 -21.85 5.84 6.66
CA LYS A 94 -21.66 5.61 8.11
C LYS A 94 -22.40 4.36 8.64
N SER A 95 -23.38 3.86 7.90
CA SER A 95 -24.17 2.66 8.21
C SER A 95 -23.40 1.34 7.93
N LEU A 96 -22.38 1.34 7.08
CA LEU A 96 -21.60 0.17 6.68
C LEU A 96 -20.26 0.10 7.43
N PHE A 97 -20.33 -0.09 8.75
CA PHE A 97 -19.16 -0.14 9.65
C PHE A 97 -18.10 -1.19 9.25
N ILE A 98 -18.51 -2.26 8.57
CA ILE A 98 -17.66 -3.40 8.20
C ILE A 98 -16.58 -3.00 7.18
N ASP A 99 -16.94 -2.21 6.16
CA ASP A 99 -15.98 -1.72 5.16
C ASP A 99 -15.05 -0.66 5.79
N GLY A 100 -15.57 0.11 6.75
CA GLY A 100 -14.79 1.03 7.57
C GLY A 100 -13.73 0.39 8.43
N TRP A 101 -14.02 -0.77 9.02
CA TRP A 101 -13.02 -1.52 9.77
C TRP A 101 -11.86 -1.96 8.87
N PHE A 102 -12.16 -2.49 7.68
CA PHE A 102 -11.12 -2.86 6.71
C PHE A 102 -10.27 -1.64 6.30
N ASN A 103 -10.92 -0.52 5.98
CA ASN A 103 -10.23 0.71 5.61
C ASN A 103 -9.35 1.24 6.74
N SER A 104 -9.84 1.21 7.97
CA SER A 104 -9.09 1.66 9.16
C SER A 104 -7.87 0.78 9.42
N MET A 105 -8.02 -0.55 9.32
CA MET A 105 -6.92 -1.49 9.52
C MET A 105 -5.81 -1.31 8.48
N PHE A 106 -6.18 -1.18 7.20
CA PHE A 106 -5.21 -0.94 6.15
C PHE A 106 -4.47 0.39 6.32
N TRP A 107 -5.19 1.45 6.70
CA TRP A 107 -4.59 2.76 6.98
C TRP A 107 -3.63 2.73 8.15
N LEU A 108 -4.03 2.10 9.26
CA LEU A 108 -3.19 1.98 10.45
C LEU A 108 -1.89 1.27 10.12
N ILE A 109 -1.95 0.14 9.40
CA ILE A 109 -0.76 -0.60 8.99
C ILE A 109 0.10 0.23 8.03
N SER A 110 -0.53 0.90 7.06
CA SER A 110 0.20 1.74 6.09
C SER A 110 0.96 2.87 6.77
N ILE A 111 0.33 3.58 7.72
CA ILE A 111 0.97 4.64 8.51
C ILE A 111 2.13 4.08 9.32
N LEU A 112 1.94 2.95 10.00
CA LEU A 112 3.01 2.30 10.76
C LEU A 112 4.19 1.93 9.86
N LEU A 113 3.95 1.39 8.66
CA LEU A 113 5.02 1.07 7.70
C LEU A 113 5.84 2.30 7.32
N PHE A 114 5.21 3.45 7.12
CA PHE A 114 5.95 4.69 6.86
C PHE A 114 6.71 5.19 8.10
N LEU A 115 6.11 5.10 9.29
CA LEU A 115 6.76 5.54 10.54
C LEU A 115 7.99 4.69 10.91
N PHE A 116 8.00 3.40 10.60
CA PHE A 116 9.16 2.53 10.85
C PHE A 116 10.34 2.78 9.91
N VAL A 117 10.06 3.46 8.79
CA VAL A 117 10.96 3.61 7.66
C VAL A 117 11.52 5.04 7.54
N LEU A 118 10.78 6.02 8.08
CA LEU A 118 11.18 7.42 8.27
C LEU A 118 12.14 7.63 9.44
#